data_AF-A0A0P9S3K8-F1
#
_entry.id   AF-A0A0P9S3K8-F1
#
_cell.length_a   1.000
_cell.length_b   1.000
_cell.length_c   1.000
_cell.angle_alpha   90.00
_cell.angle_beta   90.00
_cell.angle_gamma   90.00
#
_symmetry.space_group_name_H-M   'P 1'
#
loop_
_entity.id
_entity.type
_entity.pdbx_description
1 polymer ?
#
loop_
_entity_poly.entity_id
_entity_poly.type
_entity_poly.pdbx_seq_one_letter_code
_entity_poly.pdbx_strand_id
1 'polypeptide(L)' 'MKKSIFALFAAVAVLAGCSTAGPYVTNISSDGRNGLNIEKCSVQMNAFMGTVTNINCISQNVQLSRSN' A
#
# COMPACT_ATOMS: atom_id res chain seq x y z
N MET A 1 -28.63 -0.36 29.66
CA MET A 1 -27.99 0.75 28.92
C MET A 1 -26.48 0.55 28.75
N LYS A 2 -25.69 0.35 29.83
CA LYS A 2 -24.22 0.18 29.77
C LYS A 2 -23.73 -0.98 28.87
N LYS A 3 -24.43 -2.13 28.86
CA LYS A 3 -24.10 -3.29 28.02
C LYS A 3 -24.25 -3.04 26.51
N SER A 4 -25.19 -2.16 26.13
CA SER A 4 -25.46 -1.84 24.71
C SER A 4 -24.39 -0.92 24.11
N ILE A 5 -23.84 -0.01 24.92
CA ILE A 5 -22.77 0.90 24.51
C ILE A 5 -21.46 0.11 24.29
N PHE A 6 -21.17 -0.86 25.16
CA PHE A 6 -20.01 -1.72 25.02
C PHE A 6 -20.03 -2.57 23.74
N ALA A 7 -21.20 -3.10 23.38
CA ALA A 7 -21.38 -3.84 22.13
C ALA A 7 -21.17 -2.96 20.89
N LEU A 8 -21.60 -1.70 20.93
CA LEU A 8 -21.42 -0.76 19.84
C LEU A 8 -19.94 -0.40 19.64
N PHE A 9 -19.20 -0.16 20.72
CA PHE A 9 -17.76 0.11 20.65
C PHE A 9 -16.96 -1.09 20.12
N ALA A 10 -17.32 -2.30 20.54
CA ALA A 10 -16.70 -3.52 20.02
C ALA A 10 -16.94 -3.71 18.51
N ALA A 11 -18.15 -3.39 18.02
CA ALA A 11 -18.47 -3.47 16.60
C ALA A 11 -17.68 -2.47 15.74
N VAL A 12 -17.49 -1.24 16.23
CA VAL A 12 -16.72 -0.21 15.52
C VAL A 12 -15.21 -0.53 15.51
N ALA A 13 -14.69 -1.16 16.57
CA ALA A 13 -13.28 -1.55 16.64
C ALA A 13 -12.89 -2.59 15.57
N VAL A 14 -13.81 -3.47 15.16
CA VAL A 14 -13.57 -4.49 14.11
C VAL A 14 -13.41 -3.84 12.73
N LEU A 15 -14.03 -2.69 12.50
CA LEU A 15 -13.94 -1.95 11.23
C LEU A 15 -12.68 -1.09 11.12
N ALA A 16 -11.93 -0.90 12.21
CA ALA A 16 -10.75 -0.04 12.28
C ALA A 16 -9.41 -0.78 12.02
N GLY A 17 -9.45 -2.00 11.50
CA GLY A 17 -8.24 -2.73 11.11
C GLY A 17 -7.50 -2.03 9.96
N CYS A 18 -6.19 -1.82 10.09
CA CYS A 18 -5.34 -1.26 9.04
C CYS A 18 -5.27 -2.23 7.86
N SER A 19 -5.95 -1.90 6.77
CA SER A 19 -6.02 -2.70 5.54
C SER A 19 -4.95 -2.32 4.49
N THR A 20 -3.89 -1.63 4.93
CA THR A 20 -2.80 -1.16 4.08
C THR A 20 -1.63 -2.15 4.14
N ALA A 21 -1.26 -2.76 3.02
CA ALA A 21 -0.02 -3.52 2.93
C ALA A 21 1.15 -2.62 2.51
N GLY A 22 2.36 -3.04 2.92
CA GLY A 22 3.59 -2.32 2.60
C GLY A 22 3.82 -2.14 1.10
N PRO A 23 4.68 -1.19 0.69
CA PRO A 23 4.92 -0.89 -0.70
C PRO A 23 5.58 -2.08 -1.43
N TYR A 24 5.08 -2.39 -2.61
CA TYR A 24 5.59 -3.44 -3.50
C TYR A 24 5.92 -2.85 -4.87
N VAL A 25 6.79 -3.50 -5.63
CA VAL A 25 7.17 -3.04 -6.97
C VAL A 25 6.02 -3.30 -7.94
N THR A 26 5.48 -2.23 -8.53
CA THR A 26 4.41 -2.30 -9.54
C THR A 26 4.96 -2.24 -10.95
N ASN A 27 6.07 -1.52 -11.15
CA ASN A 27 6.66 -1.34 -12.47
C ASN A 27 8.18 -1.20 -12.39
N ILE A 28 8.86 -1.74 -13.40
CA ILE A 28 10.29 -1.55 -13.64
C ILE A 28 10.44 -1.20 -15.12
N SER A 29 10.93 0.00 -15.40
CA SER A 29 11.21 0.45 -16.76
C SER A 29 12.65 0.97 -16.88
N SER A 30 13.21 0.91 -18.09
CA SER A 30 14.52 1.52 -18.34
C SER A 30 14.40 3.03 -18.41
N ASP A 31 15.36 3.75 -17.83
CA ASP A 31 15.45 5.21 -17.95
C ASP A 31 16.17 5.69 -19.22
N GLY A 32 16.64 4.76 -20.07
CA GLY A 32 17.39 5.04 -21.30
C GLY A 32 18.83 5.50 -21.10
N ARG A 33 19.33 5.56 -19.86
CA ARG A 33 20.64 6.11 -19.48
C ARG A 33 21.40 5.22 -18.49
N ASN A 34 21.27 3.90 -18.64
CA ASN A 34 21.87 2.89 -17.75
C ASN A 34 21.35 2.92 -16.29
N GLY A 35 20.10 3.35 -16.11
CA GLY A 35 19.35 3.20 -14.89
C GLY A 35 17.98 2.55 -15.10
N LEU A 36 17.29 2.34 -13.99
CA LEU A 36 15.94 1.80 -13.94
C LEU A 36 15.05 2.78 -13.19
N ASN A 37 13.87 3.01 -13.75
CA ASN A 37 12.78 3.65 -13.04
C ASN A 37 11.93 2.56 -12.38
N ILE A 38 11.92 2.55 -11.05
CA ILE A 38 11.20 1.59 -10.23
C ILE A 38 10.01 2.30 -9.60
N GLU A 39 8.82 1.82 -9.93
CA GLU A 39 7.59 2.26 -9.29
C GLU A 39 7.22 1.31 -8.16
N LYS A 40 6.91 1.88 -6.99
CA LYS A 40 6.41 1.15 -5.84
C LYS A 40 5.10 1.76 -5.37
N CYS A 41 4.07 0.94 -5.19
CA CYS A 41 2.80 1.36 -4.62
C CYS A 41 2.50 0.54 -3.36
N SER A 42 1.76 1.12 -2.43
CA SER A 42 1.10 0.38 -1.34
C SER A 42 -0.28 -0.07 -1.83
N VAL A 43 -0.75 -1.23 -1.38
CA VAL A 43 -2.17 -1.57 -1.57
C VAL A 43 -2.97 -1.14 -0.35
N GLN A 44 -4.15 -0.58 -0.58
CA GLN A 44 -5.16 -0.37 0.43
C GLN A 44 -6.39 -1.19 0.07
N MET A 45 -6.81 -2.07 0.97
CA MET A 45 -8.09 -2.75 0.85
C MET A 45 -9.18 -1.91 1.49
N ASN A 46 -10.14 -1.46 0.69
CA ASN A 46 -11.36 -0.87 1.22
C ASN A 46 -12.30 -2.01 1.65
N ALA A 47 -12.29 -2.35 2.94
CA ALA A 47 -13.12 -3.43 3.48
C ALA A 47 -14.64 -3.18 3.35
N PHE A 48 -15.06 -1.91 3.23
CA PHE A 48 -16.46 -1.55 3.03
C PHE A 48 -16.91 -1.79 1.58
N MET A 49 -16.05 -1.43 0.61
CA MET A 49 -16.34 -1.61 -0.81
C MET A 49 -15.89 -2.98 -1.36
N GLY A 50 -15.12 -3.75 -0.60
CA GLY A 50 -14.53 -5.01 -1.03
C GLY A 50 -13.49 -4.85 -2.15
N THR A 51 -12.93 -3.64 -2.33
CA THR A 51 -12.01 -3.32 -3.42
C THR A 51 -10.58 -3.17 -2.91
N VAL A 52 -9.62 -3.58 -3.75
CA VAL A 52 -8.19 -3.36 -3.52
C VAL A 52 -7.72 -2.28 -4.49
N THR A 53 -7.11 -1.22 -3.97
CA THR A 53 -6.60 -0.11 -4.76
C THR A 53 -5.13 0.15 -4.46
N ASN A 54 -4.40 0.63 -5.48
CA ASN A 54 -3.03 1.09 -5.32
C ASN A 54 -3.04 2.53 -4.80
N ILE A 55 -2.36 2.75 -3.69
CA ILE A 55 -2.18 4.05 -3.05
C ILE A 55 -0.69 4.33 -2.86
N ASN A 56 -0.34 5.60 -2.68
CA ASN A 56 1.02 6.01 -2.35
C ASN A 56 2.08 5.46 -3.34
N CYS A 57 1.83 5.64 -4.64
CA CYS A 57 2.75 5.23 -5.69
C CYS A 57 3.92 6.22 -5.77
N ILE A 58 5.15 5.72 -5.67
CA ILE A 58 6.38 6.49 -5.74
C ILE A 58 7.26 5.88 -6.84
N SER A 59 7.72 6.73 -7.74
CA SER A 59 8.69 6.36 -8.77
C SER A 59 10.08 6.81 -8.35
N GLN A 60 11.06 5.91 -8.38
CA GLN A 60 12.45 6.19 -8.06
C GLN A 60 13.36 5.74 -9.20
N ASN A 61 14.29 6.62 -9.57
CA ASN A 61 15.36 6.28 -10.51
C ASN A 61 16.54 5.68 -9.75
N VAL A 62 17.04 4.53 -10.22
CA VAL A 62 18.21 3.84 -9.68
C VAL A 62 19.23 3.69 -10.80
N GLN A 63 20.43 4.22 -10.58
CA GLN A 63 21.54 4.06 -11.52
C GLN A 63 22.22 2.71 -11.31
N LEU A 64 22.42 1.96 -12.39
CA LEU A 64 23.07 0.65 -12.32
C LEU A 64 24.57 0.83 -12.48
N SER A 65 25.34 0.66 -11.40
CA SER A 65 26.79 0.49 -11.48
C SER A 65 27.14 -0.99 -11.42
N ARG A 66 27.94 -1.46 -12.37
CA ARG A 66 28.51 -2.80 -12.32
C ARG A 66 29.78 -2.73 -11.48
N SER A 67 29.75 -3.30 -10.27
CA SER A 67 30.99 -3.64 -9.55
C SER A 67 31.56 -4.90 -10.18
N ASN A 68 32.79 -4.84 -10.68
CA ASN A 68 33.54 -5.98 -11.21
C ASN A 68 34.26 -6.68 -10.06
#